data_AF-A0A355TCG7-F1
#
_entry.id   AF-A0A355TCG7-F1
#
_cell.length_a   1.000
_cell.length_b   1.000
_cell.length_c   1.000
_cell.angle_alpha   90.00
_cell.angle_beta   90.00
_cell.angle_gamma   90.00
#
_symmetry.space_group_name_H-M   'P 1'
#
loop_
_entity.id
_entity.type
_entity.pdbx_description
1 polymer ?
#
loop_
_entity_poly.entity_id
_entity_poly.type
_entity_poly.pdbx_seq_one_letter_code
_entity_poly.pdbx_strand_id
1 'polypeptide(L)'
;MATAKKKLASAKTKKTAPKAVKATKPLKATKANKTATSSKKKASPKPMTKAKAPKATAKKVAKTVAKKTTKTRLPQAPTLSQISGKSEGPALPVRLQAVVDKSEIAELLYNIGRGLDRIDETLLRAAFHSDATLDMGPGVFQGTGSDYVHWVIGVLNQTRESHHMISNVNATLERNAALVESYCQAHFRMDKPTGREDVFIGSRFLDRMERRPAGTAGVWKIVHRKQIIDWVRTEAVSDLFYHQNPDALWSYRTKTDPSYQMGQFPGSQSGNKLPAFLGRRYESKSIKF
;
A
#
# COMPACT_ATOMS: atom_id res chain seq x y z
N MET A 1 28.70 0.19 63.44
CA MET A 1 28.33 1.53 63.94
C MET A 1 29.05 2.60 63.12
N ALA A 2 28.39 3.74 62.92
CA ALA A 2 28.92 5.04 62.44
C ALA A 2 29.27 5.23 60.93
N THR A 3 28.23 5.70 60.23
CA THR A 3 28.13 6.70 59.15
C THR A 3 29.32 7.65 58.91
N ALA A 4 29.69 7.90 57.64
CA ALA A 4 30.18 9.22 57.20
C ALA A 4 29.99 9.45 55.69
N LYS A 5 29.37 10.59 55.39
CA LYS A 5 28.89 11.10 54.11
C LYS A 5 30.03 11.47 53.15
N LYS A 6 29.93 11.11 51.86
CA LYS A 6 30.78 11.69 50.80
C LYS A 6 30.01 12.81 50.09
N LYS A 7 30.59 14.02 50.17
CA LYS A 7 30.07 15.29 49.69
C LYS A 7 30.31 15.43 48.17
N LEU A 8 29.30 15.99 47.51
CA LEU A 8 29.26 16.43 46.10
C LEU A 8 30.39 17.45 45.80
N ALA A 9 31.04 17.31 44.65
CA ALA A 9 31.74 18.40 43.98
C ALA A 9 31.34 18.38 42.49
N SER A 10 30.71 19.47 42.05
CA SER A 10 30.20 19.63 40.69
C SER A 10 31.32 20.05 39.74
N ALA A 11 31.44 19.33 38.61
CA ALA A 11 32.26 19.75 37.48
C ALA A 11 31.41 20.67 36.59
N LYS A 12 31.73 21.97 36.60
CA LYS A 12 31.21 22.96 35.64
C LYS A 12 31.85 22.69 34.26
N THR A 13 31.10 22.09 33.34
CA THR A 13 31.42 22.16 31.91
C THR A 13 30.74 23.39 31.30
N LYS A 14 31.56 24.31 30.77
CA LYS A 14 31.15 25.53 30.07
C LYS A 14 30.29 25.17 28.85
N LYS A 15 29.03 25.62 28.82
CA LYS A 15 28.22 25.72 27.60
C LYS A 15 28.83 26.79 26.69
N THR A 16 29.39 26.37 25.55
CA THR A 16 29.65 27.25 24.42
C THR A 16 28.42 27.27 23.52
N ALA A 17 27.79 28.44 23.39
CA ALA A 17 26.69 28.68 22.46
C ALA A 17 27.19 28.65 20.99
N PRO A 18 26.43 28.09 20.04
CA PRO A 18 26.81 28.15 18.63
C PRO A 18 26.61 29.57 18.07
N LYS A 19 27.64 30.07 17.38
CA LYS A 19 27.64 31.38 16.70
C LYS A 19 26.63 31.39 15.55
N ALA A 20 25.88 32.49 15.47
CA ALA A 20 24.94 32.79 14.40
C ALA A 20 25.63 32.85 13.03
N VAL A 21 25.12 32.11 12.06
CA VAL A 21 25.50 32.21 10.64
C VAL A 21 24.74 33.38 10.03
N LYS A 22 25.47 34.39 9.54
CA LYS A 22 24.91 35.56 8.86
C LYS A 22 24.32 35.15 7.51
N ALA A 23 23.07 35.55 7.29
CA ALA A 23 22.35 35.45 6.03
C ALA A 23 23.07 36.25 4.91
N THR A 24 23.36 35.58 3.79
CA THR A 24 23.78 36.21 2.54
C THR A 24 22.56 36.60 1.71
N LYS A 25 22.60 37.82 1.17
CA LYS A 25 21.53 38.50 0.41
C LYS A 25 21.22 37.81 -0.93
N PRO A 26 19.99 37.96 -1.47
CA PRO A 26 19.61 37.37 -2.76
C PRO A 26 20.26 38.10 -3.95
N LEU A 27 20.66 37.33 -4.96
CA LEU A 27 21.13 37.83 -6.25
C LEU A 27 19.94 38.38 -7.08
N LYS A 28 20.19 39.53 -7.70
CA LYS A 28 19.23 40.33 -8.47
C LYS A 28 18.80 39.64 -9.77
N ALA A 29 17.53 39.86 -10.11
CA ALA A 29 16.94 39.58 -11.41
C ALA A 29 17.62 40.38 -12.54
N THR A 30 17.83 39.73 -13.68
CA THR A 30 18.07 40.38 -14.98
C THR A 30 16.82 40.25 -15.86
N LYS A 31 16.42 41.38 -16.46
CA LYS A 31 15.27 41.50 -17.37
C LYS A 31 15.72 41.28 -18.82
N ALA A 32 14.80 40.66 -19.55
CA ALA A 32 14.42 40.85 -20.96
C ALA A 32 15.37 40.35 -22.07
N ASN A 33 14.82 39.48 -22.93
CA ASN A 33 14.69 39.87 -24.33
C ASN A 33 13.32 39.47 -24.89
N LYS A 34 12.72 40.41 -25.63
CA LYS A 34 11.44 40.29 -26.34
C LYS A 34 11.71 39.80 -27.76
N THR A 35 10.89 38.90 -28.26
CA THR A 35 10.56 38.85 -29.69
C THR A 35 9.07 38.57 -29.86
N ALA A 36 8.40 39.57 -30.45
CA ALA A 36 7.11 39.52 -31.14
C ALA A 36 7.19 38.51 -32.31
N THR A 37 6.16 37.93 -32.93
CA THR A 37 4.70 38.10 -33.01
C THR A 37 4.21 36.94 -33.89
N SER A 38 3.04 36.34 -33.64
CA SER A 38 1.92 36.39 -34.59
C SER A 38 0.68 35.69 -34.03
N SER A 39 -0.42 36.40 -34.16
CA SER A 39 -1.80 36.00 -33.87
C SER A 39 -2.36 35.08 -34.95
N LYS A 40 -2.99 33.96 -34.56
CA LYS A 40 -4.10 33.36 -35.34
C LYS A 40 -5.28 33.04 -34.44
N LYS A 41 -6.45 33.47 -34.93
CA LYS A 41 -7.78 33.48 -34.31
C LYS A 41 -8.39 32.07 -34.16
N LYS A 42 -9.14 31.92 -33.07
CA LYS A 42 -10.34 31.11 -32.78
C LYS A 42 -10.86 30.14 -33.87
N ALA A 43 -11.18 28.92 -33.41
CA ALA A 43 -12.40 28.22 -33.80
C ALA A 43 -12.99 27.46 -32.59
N SER A 44 -14.22 27.82 -32.22
CA SER A 44 -15.06 27.12 -31.25
C SER A 44 -15.88 26.04 -31.97
N PRO A 45 -16.05 24.81 -31.44
CA PRO A 45 -17.05 23.89 -31.97
C PRO A 45 -18.45 24.22 -31.41
N LYS A 46 -19.43 24.35 -32.31
CA LYS A 46 -20.86 24.53 -32.04
C LYS A 46 -21.49 23.24 -31.45
N PRO A 47 -22.62 23.35 -30.72
CA PRO A 47 -23.27 22.24 -30.04
C PRO A 47 -23.99 21.30 -31.01
N MET A 48 -23.84 19.99 -30.82
CA MET A 48 -24.67 18.98 -31.50
C MET A 48 -26.05 18.90 -30.87
N THR A 49 -27.06 18.98 -31.73
CA THR A 49 -28.48 18.92 -31.45
C THR A 49 -28.93 17.51 -31.05
N LYS A 50 -29.86 17.44 -30.09
CA LYS A 50 -30.53 16.21 -29.63
C LYS A 50 -31.49 15.71 -30.72
N ALA A 51 -31.28 14.49 -31.23
CA ALA A 51 -32.26 13.76 -32.01
C ALA A 51 -32.98 12.72 -31.13
N LYS A 52 -34.33 12.75 -31.18
CA LYS A 52 -35.27 11.83 -30.52
C LYS A 52 -35.09 10.40 -31.03
N ALA A 53 -35.02 9.42 -30.12
CA ALA A 53 -35.26 8.01 -30.42
C ALA A 53 -36.73 7.64 -30.14
N PRO A 54 -37.34 6.69 -30.90
CA PRO A 54 -38.76 6.38 -30.80
C PRO A 54 -39.09 5.47 -29.61
N LYS A 55 -40.30 5.68 -29.05
CA LYS A 55 -40.92 4.85 -28.01
C LYS A 55 -41.20 3.45 -28.55
N ALA A 56 -40.66 2.43 -27.88
CA ALA A 56 -41.09 1.05 -28.05
C ALA A 56 -41.83 0.58 -26.79
N THR A 57 -43.01 0.02 -27.02
CA THR A 57 -44.08 -0.31 -26.09
C THR A 57 -43.72 -1.54 -25.24
N ALA A 58 -43.91 -1.45 -23.93
CA ALA A 58 -43.78 -2.56 -23.00
C ALA A 58 -44.96 -3.53 -23.13
N LYS A 59 -44.70 -4.82 -23.36
CA LYS A 59 -45.64 -5.91 -23.04
C LYS A 59 -45.06 -6.75 -21.90
N LYS A 60 -45.80 -6.73 -20.80
CA LYS A 60 -45.54 -7.43 -19.54
C LYS A 60 -45.99 -8.89 -19.70
N VAL A 61 -45.08 -9.84 -19.55
CA VAL A 61 -45.43 -11.26 -19.35
C VAL A 61 -44.72 -11.71 -18.08
N ALA A 62 -45.49 -11.81 -17.00
CA ALA A 62 -45.05 -12.42 -15.76
C ALA A 62 -45.00 -13.94 -15.95
N LYS A 63 -43.84 -14.55 -15.71
CA LYS A 63 -43.73 -15.99 -15.45
C LYS A 63 -43.00 -16.19 -14.13
N THR A 64 -43.78 -16.64 -13.15
CA THR A 64 -43.36 -17.16 -11.86
C THR A 64 -42.57 -18.45 -12.08
N VAL A 65 -41.30 -18.49 -11.68
CA VAL A 65 -40.56 -19.74 -11.50
C VAL A 65 -39.76 -19.62 -10.21
N ALA A 66 -40.17 -20.38 -9.20
CA ALA A 66 -39.43 -20.57 -7.97
C ALA A 66 -38.06 -21.18 -8.28
N LYS A 67 -36.98 -20.54 -7.85
CA LYS A 67 -35.63 -21.13 -7.86
C LYS A 67 -35.14 -21.30 -6.44
N LYS A 68 -35.02 -22.57 -6.04
CA LYS A 68 -34.25 -23.03 -4.87
C LYS A 68 -32.91 -22.29 -4.83
N THR A 69 -32.66 -21.56 -3.76
CA THR A 69 -31.38 -20.94 -3.47
C THR A 69 -30.40 -21.99 -2.98
N THR A 70 -29.76 -22.72 -3.89
CA THR A 70 -28.46 -23.33 -3.60
C THR A 70 -27.43 -22.21 -3.54
N LYS A 71 -26.89 -21.95 -2.35
CA LYS A 71 -25.75 -21.05 -2.15
C LYS A 71 -24.51 -21.70 -2.79
N THR A 72 -24.37 -21.59 -4.10
CA THR A 72 -23.15 -21.99 -4.79
C THR A 72 -22.12 -20.88 -4.60
N ARG A 73 -21.31 -21.02 -3.54
CA ARG A 73 -20.13 -20.20 -3.30
C ARG A 73 -19.15 -20.46 -4.44
N LEU A 74 -18.77 -19.42 -5.16
CA LEU A 74 -17.72 -19.52 -6.18
C LEU A 74 -16.38 -19.85 -5.52
N PRO A 75 -15.51 -20.62 -6.19
CA PRO A 75 -14.19 -20.89 -5.68
C PRO A 75 -13.42 -19.56 -5.56
N GLN A 76 -12.97 -19.24 -4.35
CA GLN A 76 -11.89 -18.28 -4.16
C GLN A 76 -10.71 -18.74 -5.03
N ALA A 77 -9.94 -17.81 -5.59
CA ALA A 77 -8.63 -18.15 -6.16
C ALA A 77 -7.91 -19.02 -5.13
N PRO A 78 -7.44 -20.22 -5.50
CA PRO A 78 -6.99 -21.17 -4.51
C PRO A 78 -5.86 -20.50 -3.73
N THR A 79 -6.05 -20.39 -2.43
CA THR A 79 -4.92 -20.23 -1.50
C THR A 79 -3.89 -21.32 -1.83
N LEU A 80 -2.59 -21.11 -1.59
CA LEU A 80 -1.58 -22.18 -1.80
C LEU A 80 -2.01 -23.53 -1.19
N SER A 81 -2.77 -23.49 -0.07
CA SER A 81 -3.40 -24.65 0.56
C SER A 81 -4.46 -25.39 -0.28
N GLN A 82 -5.06 -24.76 -1.29
CA GLN A 82 -6.07 -25.33 -2.20
C GLN A 82 -5.48 -25.82 -3.53
N ILE A 83 -4.27 -25.40 -3.89
CA ILE A 83 -3.47 -26.01 -4.99
C ILE A 83 -2.80 -27.31 -4.51
N SER A 84 -2.73 -27.53 -3.19
CA SER A 84 -2.31 -28.79 -2.58
C SER A 84 -3.33 -29.91 -2.85
N GLY A 85 -3.38 -30.40 -4.09
CA GLY A 85 -3.61 -31.83 -4.30
C GLY A 85 -2.66 -32.61 -3.39
N LYS A 86 -3.11 -33.74 -2.84
CA LYS A 86 -2.31 -34.59 -1.94
C LYS A 86 -0.87 -34.63 -2.44
N SER A 87 0.05 -34.08 -1.66
CA SER A 87 1.47 -34.04 -1.96
C SER A 87 2.07 -35.45 -1.81
N GLU A 88 1.70 -36.34 -2.72
CA GLU A 88 2.26 -37.68 -2.87
C GLU A 88 3.14 -37.76 -4.13
N GLY A 89 3.62 -36.60 -4.61
CA GLY A 89 4.61 -36.51 -5.69
C GLY A 89 6.03 -36.50 -5.14
N PRO A 90 7.03 -36.92 -5.95
CA PRO A 90 8.43 -36.81 -5.57
C PRO A 90 8.81 -35.35 -5.28
N ALA A 91 9.77 -35.15 -4.37
CA ALA A 91 10.30 -33.82 -4.08
C ALA A 91 10.77 -33.13 -5.37
N LEU A 92 10.48 -31.83 -5.50
CA LEU A 92 10.89 -31.06 -6.68
C LEU A 92 12.42 -31.04 -6.79
N PRO A 93 12.98 -31.04 -8.02
CA PRO A 93 14.39 -30.79 -8.21
C PRO A 93 14.80 -29.47 -7.54
N VAL A 94 15.99 -29.43 -6.94
CA VAL A 94 16.48 -28.29 -6.13
C VAL A 94 16.33 -26.94 -6.83
N ARG A 95 16.65 -26.88 -8.14
CA ARG A 95 16.52 -25.64 -8.93
C ARG A 95 15.08 -25.19 -9.09
N LEU A 96 14.12 -26.12 -9.20
CA LEU A 96 12.70 -25.81 -9.31
C LEU A 96 12.14 -25.40 -7.94
N GLN A 97 12.53 -26.09 -6.87
CA GLN A 97 12.16 -25.69 -5.51
C GLN A 97 12.63 -24.26 -5.20
N ALA A 98 13.85 -23.90 -5.60
CA ALA A 98 14.36 -22.54 -5.42
C ALA A 98 13.55 -21.48 -6.18
N VAL A 99 12.96 -21.81 -7.33
CA VAL A 99 12.07 -20.89 -8.06
C VAL A 99 10.74 -20.73 -7.32
N VAL A 100 10.17 -21.84 -6.82
CA VAL A 100 8.95 -21.82 -6.00
C VAL A 100 9.17 -20.99 -4.73
N ASP A 101 10.23 -21.24 -3.98
CA ASP A 101 10.54 -20.52 -2.74
C ASP A 101 10.69 -19.01 -2.99
N LYS A 102 11.39 -18.61 -4.07
CA LYS A 102 11.52 -17.20 -4.44
C LYS A 102 10.19 -16.57 -4.83
N SER A 103 9.31 -17.32 -5.50
CA SER A 103 7.95 -16.86 -5.83
C SER A 103 7.10 -16.67 -4.57
N GLU A 104 7.11 -17.65 -3.66
CA GLU A 104 6.35 -17.59 -2.41
C GLU A 104 6.81 -16.42 -1.52
N ILE A 105 8.13 -16.18 -1.42
CA ILE A 105 8.71 -15.04 -0.72
C ILE A 105 8.26 -13.71 -1.35
N ALA A 106 8.32 -13.59 -2.67
CA ALA A 106 7.90 -12.37 -3.37
C ALA A 106 6.41 -12.10 -3.17
N GLU A 107 5.56 -13.13 -3.30
CA GLU A 107 4.12 -13.03 -3.06
C GLU A 107 3.79 -12.62 -1.63
N LEU A 108 4.51 -13.15 -0.63
CA LEU A 108 4.37 -12.72 0.76
C LEU A 108 4.64 -11.22 0.89
N LEU A 109 5.73 -10.72 0.29
CA LEU A 109 6.07 -9.30 0.34
C LEU A 109 4.99 -8.45 -0.35
N TYR A 110 4.53 -8.84 -1.53
CA TYR A 110 3.44 -8.12 -2.22
C TYR A 110 2.14 -8.09 -1.39
N ASN A 111 1.84 -9.17 -0.67
CA ASN A 111 0.72 -9.24 0.25
C ASN A 111 0.88 -8.31 1.45
N ILE A 112 2.10 -8.03 1.91
CA ILE A 112 2.34 -6.99 2.92
C ILE A 112 1.95 -5.62 2.36
N GLY A 113 2.41 -5.25 1.15
CA GLY A 113 2.06 -3.96 0.53
C GLY A 113 0.55 -3.81 0.41
N ARG A 114 -0.13 -4.85 -0.09
CA ARG A 114 -1.60 -4.93 -0.13
C ARG A 114 -2.23 -4.79 1.25
N GLY A 115 -1.70 -5.49 2.26
CA GLY A 115 -2.19 -5.47 3.64
C GLY A 115 -2.09 -4.09 4.26
N LEU A 116 -0.99 -3.38 4.03
CA LEU A 116 -0.80 -1.99 4.49
C LEU A 116 -1.82 -1.06 3.83
N ASP A 117 -2.00 -1.18 2.51
CA ASP A 117 -2.87 -0.28 1.75
C ASP A 117 -4.36 -0.52 1.95
N ARG A 118 -4.74 -1.72 2.40
CA ARG A 118 -6.12 -2.09 2.72
C ARG A 118 -6.38 -2.21 4.22
N ILE A 119 -5.40 -1.84 5.05
CA ILE A 119 -5.45 -1.96 6.51
C ILE A 119 -5.95 -3.37 6.91
N ASP A 120 -5.47 -4.39 6.19
CA ASP A 120 -5.90 -5.78 6.35
C ASP A 120 -4.98 -6.48 7.35
N GLU A 121 -5.39 -6.42 8.61
CA GLU A 121 -4.68 -7.06 9.72
C GLU A 121 -4.45 -8.56 9.49
N THR A 122 -5.37 -9.25 8.81
CA THR A 122 -5.22 -10.69 8.55
C THR A 122 -4.05 -10.95 7.61
N LEU A 123 -3.93 -10.17 6.53
CA LEU A 123 -2.80 -10.26 5.61
C LEU A 123 -1.48 -9.91 6.29
N LEU A 124 -1.48 -8.84 7.10
CA LEU A 124 -0.26 -8.40 7.80
C LEU A 124 0.21 -9.44 8.82
N ARG A 125 -0.69 -10.00 9.64
CA ARG A 125 -0.32 -11.05 10.62
C ARG A 125 0.13 -12.34 9.94
N ALA A 126 -0.40 -12.66 8.76
CA ALA A 126 0.00 -13.86 8.03
C ALA A 126 1.47 -13.81 7.56
N ALA A 127 2.04 -12.62 7.39
CA ALA A 127 3.40 -12.43 6.89
C ALA A 127 4.51 -12.69 7.94
N PHE A 128 4.19 -12.72 9.23
CA PHE A 128 5.15 -12.87 10.32
C PHE A 128 4.96 -14.19 11.06
N HIS A 129 6.08 -14.82 11.46
CA HIS A 129 6.03 -15.84 12.49
C HIS A 129 5.73 -15.22 13.86
N SER A 130 5.23 -16.01 14.81
CA SER A 130 4.81 -15.53 16.13
C SER A 130 5.95 -14.95 16.97
N ASP A 131 7.17 -15.39 16.72
CA ASP A 131 8.43 -14.96 17.34
C ASP A 131 9.17 -13.90 16.50
N ALA A 132 8.52 -13.35 15.46
CA ALA A 132 9.17 -12.38 14.60
C ALA A 132 9.50 -11.08 15.33
N THR A 133 10.55 -10.41 14.88
CA THR A 133 10.95 -9.08 15.38
C THR A 133 11.07 -8.07 14.25
N LEU A 134 10.91 -6.79 14.59
CA LEU A 134 11.06 -5.69 13.66
C LEU A 134 11.91 -4.56 14.24
N ASP A 135 12.79 -4.01 13.40
CA ASP A 135 13.64 -2.87 13.71
C ASP A 135 13.54 -1.80 12.61
N MET A 136 12.97 -0.66 12.96
CA MET A 136 12.93 0.56 12.13
C MET A 136 13.76 1.70 12.77
N GLY A 137 14.56 1.37 13.78
CA GLY A 137 15.28 2.32 14.63
C GLY A 137 14.45 2.83 15.82
N PRO A 138 15.10 3.27 16.91
CA PRO A 138 14.45 3.63 18.17
C PRO A 138 13.53 4.85 18.08
N GLY A 139 13.66 5.67 17.04
CA GLY A 139 12.80 6.82 16.79
C GLY A 139 11.52 6.51 16.03
N VAL A 140 11.34 5.27 15.56
CA VAL A 140 10.20 4.89 14.71
C VAL A 140 9.45 3.69 15.30
N PHE A 141 10.10 2.52 15.33
CA PHE A 141 9.51 1.30 15.87
C PHE A 141 10.59 0.25 16.12
N GLN A 142 10.56 -0.39 17.29
CA GLN A 142 11.33 -1.59 17.61
C GLN A 142 10.47 -2.51 18.49
N GLY A 143 10.30 -3.76 18.09
CA GLY A 143 9.42 -4.67 18.83
C GLY A 143 9.18 -6.01 18.13
N THR A 144 8.13 -6.70 18.57
CA THR A 144 7.71 -7.97 17.95
C THR A 144 6.92 -7.73 16.67
N GLY A 145 6.79 -8.76 15.83
CA GLY A 145 5.94 -8.73 14.65
C GLY A 145 4.47 -8.48 14.99
N SER A 146 3.99 -8.97 16.15
CA SER A 146 2.63 -8.71 16.60
C SER A 146 2.43 -7.23 16.99
N ASP A 147 3.38 -6.66 17.72
CA ASP A 147 3.35 -5.24 18.11
C ASP A 147 3.43 -4.34 16.88
N TYR A 148 4.23 -4.73 15.89
CA TYR A 148 4.35 -4.01 14.63
C TYR A 148 3.01 -3.91 13.91
N VAL A 149 2.29 -5.03 13.79
CA VAL A 149 0.99 -5.02 13.09
C VAL A 149 -0.01 -4.10 13.78
N HIS A 150 -0.05 -4.11 15.11
CA HIS A 150 -0.91 -3.21 15.86
C HIS A 150 -0.50 -1.74 15.67
N TRP A 151 0.79 -1.45 15.80
CA TRP A 151 1.35 -0.11 15.65
C TRP A 151 1.14 0.45 14.24
N VAL A 152 1.46 -0.32 13.20
CA VAL A 152 1.40 0.16 11.81
C VAL A 152 -0.04 0.42 11.38
N ILE A 153 -1.00 -0.39 11.83
CA ILE A 153 -2.44 -0.12 11.61
C ILE A 153 -2.84 1.20 12.28
N GLY A 154 -2.36 1.46 13.50
CA GLY A 154 -2.57 2.74 14.20
C GLY A 154 -2.02 3.95 13.43
N VAL A 155 -0.84 3.81 12.83
CA VAL A 155 -0.25 4.84 11.95
C VAL A 155 -1.07 5.01 10.67
N LEU A 156 -1.43 3.91 10.00
CA LEU A 156 -2.17 3.93 8.74
C LEU A 156 -3.57 4.51 8.87
N ASN A 157 -4.22 4.35 10.02
CA ASN A 157 -5.51 4.96 10.33
C ASN A 157 -5.43 6.50 10.48
N GLN A 158 -4.24 7.06 10.67
CA GLN A 158 -4.01 8.52 10.69
C GLN A 158 -3.73 9.09 9.30
N THR A 159 -3.57 8.23 8.29
CA THR A 159 -3.37 8.66 6.90
C THR A 159 -4.70 8.62 6.14
N ARG A 160 -4.86 9.52 5.18
CA ARG A 160 -6.01 9.51 4.26
C ARG A 160 -5.85 8.37 3.27
N GLU A 161 -4.71 8.35 2.59
CA GLU A 161 -4.32 7.33 1.62
C GLU A 161 -2.96 6.74 1.97
N SER A 162 -2.74 5.51 1.52
CA SER A 162 -1.42 4.88 1.47
C SER A 162 -1.29 4.05 0.20
N HIS A 163 -0.08 3.98 -0.34
CA HIS A 163 0.27 3.09 -1.44
C HIS A 163 1.70 2.58 -1.26
N HIS A 164 1.89 1.26 -1.27
CA HIS A 164 3.19 0.63 -1.13
C HIS A 164 3.53 -0.18 -2.39
N MET A 165 4.54 0.27 -3.11
CA MET A 165 5.12 -0.46 -4.23
C MET A 165 6.35 -1.22 -3.73
N ILE A 166 6.30 -2.54 -3.84
CA ILE A 166 7.43 -3.41 -3.51
C ILE A 166 8.04 -3.92 -4.80
N SER A 167 9.35 -3.79 -4.93
CA SER A 167 10.10 -4.19 -6.12
C SER A 167 11.47 -4.74 -5.74
N ASN A 168 12.22 -5.18 -6.76
CA ASN A 168 13.62 -5.60 -6.64
C ASN A 168 13.83 -6.63 -5.50
N VAL A 169 12.94 -7.62 -5.42
CA VAL A 169 13.03 -8.71 -4.43
C VAL A 169 14.21 -9.60 -4.78
N ASN A 170 15.27 -9.52 -3.98
CA ASN A 170 16.47 -10.32 -4.13
C ASN A 170 16.62 -11.24 -2.92
N ALA A 171 16.48 -12.55 -3.16
CA ALA A 171 16.50 -13.57 -2.12
C ALA A 171 17.68 -14.54 -2.30
N THR A 172 18.48 -14.68 -1.25
CA THR A 172 19.48 -15.74 -1.09
C THR A 172 18.88 -16.83 -0.21
N LEU A 173 18.73 -18.02 -0.76
CA LEU A 173 18.10 -19.17 -0.10
C LEU A 173 19.14 -20.08 0.55
N GLU A 174 18.83 -20.55 1.75
CA GLU A 174 19.57 -21.58 2.47
C GLU A 174 18.59 -22.59 3.10
N ARG A 175 18.30 -23.67 2.36
CA ARG A 175 17.33 -24.71 2.76
C ARG A 175 15.96 -24.13 3.13
N ASN A 176 15.68 -23.98 4.43
CA ASN A 176 14.43 -23.47 4.99
C ASN A 176 14.56 -22.03 5.52
N ALA A 177 15.65 -21.34 5.20
CA ALA A 177 15.89 -19.95 5.54
C ALA A 177 16.17 -19.13 4.28
N ALA A 178 15.90 -17.83 4.35
CA ALA A 178 16.22 -16.89 3.29
C ALA A 178 16.64 -15.54 3.87
N LEU A 179 17.63 -14.92 3.24
CA LEU A 179 17.94 -13.51 3.41
C LEU A 179 17.41 -12.76 2.20
N VAL A 180 16.58 -11.75 2.43
CA VAL A 180 15.82 -11.07 1.38
C VAL A 180 16.01 -9.57 1.51
N GLU A 181 16.50 -8.93 0.46
CA GLU A 181 16.39 -7.49 0.27
C GLU A 181 15.24 -7.20 -0.68
N SER A 182 14.40 -6.22 -0.35
CA SER A 182 13.39 -5.70 -1.26
C SER A 182 13.27 -4.20 -1.13
N TYR A 183 12.92 -3.54 -2.23
CA TYR A 183 12.76 -2.09 -2.29
C TYR A 183 11.30 -1.76 -2.05
N CYS A 184 11.05 -0.74 -1.24
CA CYS A 184 9.70 -0.25 -0.97
C CYS A 184 9.63 1.25 -1.20
N GLN A 185 8.73 1.64 -2.11
CA GLN A 185 8.30 3.02 -2.27
C GLN A 185 6.91 3.17 -1.66
N ALA A 186 6.81 3.95 -0.60
CA ALA A 186 5.57 4.20 0.13
C ALA A 186 5.13 5.65 -0.06
N HIS A 187 3.89 5.84 -0.49
CA HIS A 187 3.27 7.15 -0.63
C HIS A 187 2.13 7.26 0.36
N PHE A 188 2.06 8.36 1.09
CA PHE A 188 1.00 8.65 2.04
C PHE A 188 0.43 10.03 1.76
N ARG A 189 -0.87 10.18 1.99
CA ARG A 189 -1.49 11.49 2.10
C ARG A 189 -1.94 11.69 3.54
N MET A 190 -1.54 12.82 4.11
CA MET A 190 -1.74 13.16 5.51
C MET A 190 -2.58 14.42 5.62
N ASP A 191 -3.55 14.44 6.52
CA ASP A 191 -4.15 15.70 6.97
C ASP A 191 -3.22 16.38 7.98
N LYS A 192 -3.10 17.70 7.88
CA LYS A 192 -2.37 18.57 8.80
C LYS A 192 -3.29 19.72 9.24
N PRO A 193 -3.01 20.39 10.37
CA PRO A 193 -3.76 21.58 10.78
C PRO A 193 -3.80 22.68 9.69
N THR A 194 -2.77 22.76 8.87
CA THR A 194 -2.58 23.78 7.83
C THR A 194 -3.01 23.34 6.43
N GLY A 195 -3.52 22.12 6.25
CA GLY A 195 -3.91 21.58 4.94
C GLY A 195 -3.60 20.10 4.78
N ARG A 196 -3.18 19.68 3.59
CA ARG A 196 -2.77 18.30 3.31
C ARG A 196 -1.38 18.26 2.69
N GLU A 197 -0.67 17.16 2.97
CA GLU A 197 0.65 16.89 2.41
C GLU A 197 0.70 15.47 1.86
N ASP A 198 1.42 15.33 0.74
CA ASP A 198 1.84 14.03 0.23
C ASP A 198 3.26 13.74 0.71
N VAL A 199 3.46 12.55 1.28
CA VAL A 199 4.74 12.07 1.80
C VAL A 199 5.18 10.86 1.00
N PHE A 200 6.38 10.94 0.44
CA PHE A 200 7.02 9.91 -0.35
C PHE A 200 8.20 9.36 0.44
N ILE A 201 8.26 8.06 0.61
CA ILE A 201 9.33 7.37 1.34
C ILE A 201 9.92 6.31 0.42
N GLY A 202 11.23 6.42 0.19
CA GLY A 202 12.03 5.34 -0.38
C GLY A 202 12.72 4.57 0.73
N SER A 203 12.54 3.25 0.74
CA SER A 203 13.10 2.39 1.76
C SER A 203 13.47 1.02 1.22
N ARG A 204 14.22 0.27 2.02
CA ARG A 204 14.52 -1.14 1.81
C ARG A 204 14.07 -1.97 3.01
N PHE A 205 13.46 -3.12 2.73
CA PHE A 205 13.24 -4.16 3.72
C PHE A 205 14.37 -5.18 3.63
N LEU A 206 15.04 -5.40 4.75
CA LEU A 206 16.06 -6.42 4.93
C LEU A 206 15.48 -7.48 5.85
N ASP A 207 15.04 -8.58 5.25
CA ASP A 207 14.30 -9.63 5.93
C ASP A 207 15.15 -10.89 6.09
N ARG A 208 15.05 -11.49 7.28
CA ARG A 208 15.30 -12.92 7.46
C ARG A 208 13.95 -13.62 7.49
N MET A 209 13.78 -14.59 6.60
CA MET A 209 12.58 -15.40 6.50
C MET A 209 12.89 -16.87 6.76
N GLU A 210 11.91 -17.58 7.27
CA GLU A 210 11.98 -19.02 7.50
C GLU A 210 10.74 -19.73 6.99
N ARG A 211 10.97 -20.87 6.34
CA ARG A 211 9.93 -21.84 6.03
C ARG A 211 9.78 -22.80 7.20
N ARG A 212 8.62 -22.73 7.88
CA ARG A 212 8.32 -23.63 9.00
C ARG A 212 7.23 -24.64 8.62
N PRO A 213 7.19 -25.82 9.26
CA PRO A 213 6.15 -26.81 8.99
C PRO A 213 4.74 -26.24 9.18
N ALA A 214 3.92 -26.35 8.13
CA ALA A 214 2.52 -25.97 8.09
C ALA A 214 1.88 -26.74 6.93
N GLY A 215 0.91 -27.62 7.22
CA GLY A 215 0.38 -28.54 6.22
C GLY A 215 1.48 -29.42 5.60
N THR A 216 1.35 -29.72 4.31
CA THR A 216 2.27 -30.59 3.54
C THR A 216 3.48 -29.86 3.00
N ALA A 217 3.33 -28.56 2.69
CA ALA A 217 4.32 -27.77 1.94
C ALA A 217 5.00 -26.66 2.75
N GLY A 218 4.82 -26.61 4.08
CA GLY A 218 5.41 -25.56 4.91
C GLY A 218 4.89 -24.16 4.57
N VAL A 219 5.35 -23.14 5.31
CA VAL A 219 5.02 -21.75 4.99
C VAL A 219 6.21 -20.83 5.28
N TRP A 220 6.60 -20.03 4.28
CA TRP A 220 7.53 -18.93 4.45
C TRP A 220 6.88 -17.79 5.23
N LYS A 221 7.55 -17.30 6.28
CA LYS A 221 7.21 -16.04 6.93
C LYS A 221 8.46 -15.34 7.44
N ILE A 222 8.33 -14.05 7.73
CA ILE A 222 9.38 -13.22 8.29
C ILE A 222 9.61 -13.59 9.76
N VAL A 223 10.87 -13.79 10.14
CA VAL A 223 11.32 -13.93 11.54
C VAL A 223 12.06 -12.69 12.04
N HIS A 224 12.64 -11.92 11.13
CA HIS A 224 13.21 -10.61 11.46
C HIS A 224 13.10 -9.69 10.25
N ARG A 225 12.69 -8.45 10.48
CA ARG A 225 12.74 -7.39 9.48
C ARG A 225 13.50 -6.19 10.03
N LYS A 226 14.45 -5.70 9.24
CA LYS A 226 15.02 -4.37 9.42
C LYS A 226 14.61 -3.48 8.25
N GLN A 227 14.03 -2.32 8.55
CA GLN A 227 13.67 -1.35 7.53
C GLN A 227 14.69 -0.20 7.52
N ILE A 228 15.22 0.08 6.33
CA ILE A 228 16.13 1.20 6.09
C ILE A 228 15.39 2.24 5.26
N ILE A 229 15.27 3.46 5.79
CA ILE A 229 14.75 4.59 5.03
C ILE A 229 15.93 5.22 4.29
N ASP A 230 15.91 5.16 2.95
CA ASP A 230 16.97 5.71 2.13
C ASP A 230 16.72 7.20 1.84
N TRP A 231 15.46 7.61 1.70
CA TRP A 231 15.09 9.02 1.54
C TRP A 231 13.62 9.27 1.86
N VAL A 232 13.31 10.54 2.16
CA VAL A 232 11.94 11.03 2.38
C VAL A 232 11.77 12.35 1.65
N ARG A 233 10.61 12.55 1.03
CA ARG A 233 10.19 13.81 0.44
C ARG A 233 8.76 14.12 0.88
N THR A 234 8.50 15.38 1.19
CA THR A 234 7.16 15.88 1.53
C THR A 234 6.83 17.06 0.64
N GLU A 235 5.61 17.09 0.13
CA GLU A 235 5.15 18.12 -0.80
C GLU A 235 3.66 18.43 -0.61
N ALA A 236 3.25 19.61 -1.06
CA ALA A 236 1.86 20.04 -0.98
C ALA A 236 0.99 19.22 -1.95
N VAL A 237 -0.24 18.90 -1.51
CA VAL A 237 -1.19 18.16 -2.33
C VAL A 237 -1.67 18.97 -3.53
N SER A 238 -1.83 18.31 -4.68
CA SER A 238 -2.53 18.82 -5.86
C SER A 238 -3.73 17.93 -6.20
N ASP A 239 -4.94 18.44 -5.96
CA ASP A 239 -6.21 17.70 -6.16
C ASP A 239 -6.90 18.01 -7.50
N LEU A 240 -6.22 18.71 -8.43
CA LEU A 240 -6.83 19.19 -9.68
C LEU A 240 -7.53 18.09 -10.48
N PHE A 241 -6.90 16.92 -10.60
CA PHE A 241 -7.47 15.78 -11.32
C PHE A 241 -8.83 15.37 -10.73
N TYR A 242 -8.96 15.33 -9.41
CA TYR A 242 -10.19 14.90 -8.75
C TYR A 242 -11.30 15.95 -8.83
N HIS A 243 -10.96 17.23 -8.83
CA HIS A 243 -11.93 18.30 -9.10
C HIS A 243 -12.47 18.24 -10.53
N GLN A 244 -11.62 17.87 -11.49
CA GLN A 244 -12.01 17.74 -12.90
C GLN A 244 -12.75 16.43 -13.20
N ASN A 245 -12.57 15.40 -12.38
CA ASN A 245 -13.11 14.05 -12.60
C ASN A 245 -13.82 13.52 -11.34
N PRO A 246 -14.94 14.12 -10.91
CA PRO A 246 -15.62 13.76 -9.66
C PRO A 246 -16.19 12.32 -9.65
N ASP A 247 -16.43 11.76 -10.84
CA ASP A 247 -16.93 10.39 -11.01
C ASP A 247 -15.81 9.35 -11.11
N ALA A 248 -14.53 9.76 -10.99
CA ALA A 248 -13.41 8.83 -10.95
C ALA A 248 -13.53 7.88 -9.74
N LEU A 249 -13.10 6.63 -9.94
CA LEU A 249 -13.20 5.59 -8.95
C LEU A 249 -12.06 5.71 -7.94
N TRP A 250 -12.41 5.69 -6.66
CA TRP A 250 -11.43 5.71 -5.58
C TRP A 250 -11.25 4.33 -4.95
N SER A 251 -10.05 4.09 -4.41
CA SER A 251 -9.77 2.90 -3.60
C SER A 251 -10.61 2.86 -2.33
N TYR A 252 -10.84 1.66 -1.79
CA TYR A 252 -11.25 1.51 -0.41
C TYR A 252 -10.12 0.90 0.39
N ARG A 253 -9.96 1.35 1.64
CA ARG A 253 -8.98 0.80 2.58
C ARG A 253 -9.59 -0.25 3.51
N THR A 254 -10.66 -0.91 3.04
CA THR A 254 -11.39 -1.96 3.78
C THR A 254 -11.70 -3.12 2.85
N LYS A 255 -12.32 -4.19 3.37
CA LYS A 255 -12.76 -5.36 2.58
C LYS A 255 -13.84 -5.06 1.53
N THR A 256 -14.34 -3.83 1.45
CA THR A 256 -15.24 -3.38 0.36
C THR A 256 -14.48 -2.93 -0.88
N ASP A 257 -13.13 -2.93 -0.85
CA ASP A 257 -12.32 -2.61 -2.03
C ASP A 257 -12.58 -3.59 -3.18
N PRO A 258 -12.64 -3.11 -4.44
CA PRO A 258 -12.95 -3.97 -5.59
C PRO A 258 -11.97 -5.14 -5.75
N SER A 259 -10.75 -4.99 -5.23
CA SER A 259 -9.75 -6.06 -5.30
C SER A 259 -10.14 -7.33 -4.51
N TYR A 260 -11.02 -7.24 -3.51
CA TYR A 260 -11.58 -8.43 -2.83
C TYR A 260 -12.74 -9.07 -3.61
N GLN A 261 -13.21 -8.41 -4.66
CA GLN A 261 -14.39 -8.78 -5.43
C GLN A 261 -14.05 -9.07 -6.89
N MET A 262 -12.76 -9.16 -7.25
CA MET A 262 -12.33 -9.37 -8.64
C MET A 262 -12.91 -10.63 -9.28
N GLY A 263 -13.18 -11.68 -8.49
CA GLY A 263 -13.86 -12.89 -9.00
C GLY A 263 -15.32 -12.66 -9.43
N GLN A 264 -15.88 -11.49 -9.17
CA GLN A 264 -17.20 -11.07 -9.65
C GLN A 264 -17.10 -10.19 -10.89
N PHE A 265 -15.89 -9.80 -11.33
CA PHE A 265 -15.74 -8.92 -12.47
C PHE A 265 -16.31 -9.54 -13.75
N PRO A 266 -16.73 -8.71 -14.71
CA PRO A 266 -17.20 -9.17 -16.01
C PRO A 266 -16.27 -10.19 -16.65
N GLY A 267 -16.80 -11.36 -17.01
CA GLY A 267 -16.01 -12.44 -17.63
C GLY A 267 -15.19 -13.28 -16.65
N SER A 268 -15.16 -12.95 -15.35
CA SER A 268 -14.51 -13.77 -14.32
C SER A 268 -15.33 -15.01 -13.93
N GLN A 269 -16.57 -15.13 -14.40
CA GLN A 269 -17.44 -16.29 -14.20
C GLN A 269 -18.02 -16.78 -15.52
N SER A 270 -18.14 -18.09 -15.66
CA SER A 270 -18.82 -18.71 -16.80
C SER A 270 -20.32 -18.38 -16.76
N GLY A 271 -20.76 -17.51 -17.66
CA GLY A 271 -22.18 -17.28 -17.98
C GLY A 271 -23.00 -16.54 -16.93
N ASN A 272 -22.81 -15.22 -16.76
CA ASN A 272 -23.87 -14.20 -16.75
C ASN A 272 -23.36 -12.78 -16.44
N LYS A 273 -24.26 -11.81 -16.71
CA LYS A 273 -24.08 -10.34 -16.76
C LYS A 273 -23.31 -9.68 -15.60
N LEU A 274 -22.68 -8.56 -15.97
CA LEU A 274 -21.95 -7.58 -15.16
C LEU A 274 -22.61 -7.35 -13.78
N PRO A 275 -21.85 -7.38 -12.67
CA PRO A 275 -22.28 -6.68 -11.46
C PRO A 275 -22.42 -5.19 -11.78
N ALA A 276 -23.46 -4.55 -11.24
CA ALA A 276 -23.52 -3.11 -11.17
C ALA A 276 -22.42 -2.65 -10.20
N PHE A 277 -21.26 -2.35 -10.78
CA PHE A 277 -20.06 -1.72 -10.23
C PHE A 277 -20.06 -1.37 -8.73
N LEU A 278 -19.07 -1.92 -8.00
CA LEU A 278 -18.74 -1.60 -6.60
C LEU A 278 -17.52 -0.67 -6.56
N GLY A 279 -17.71 0.63 -6.36
CA GLY A 279 -16.63 1.61 -6.16
C GLY A 279 -17.15 2.86 -5.47
N ARG A 280 -16.28 3.63 -4.79
CA ARG A 280 -16.68 4.91 -4.16
C ARG A 280 -16.62 6.00 -5.21
N ARG A 281 -17.59 6.93 -5.17
CA ARG A 281 -17.44 8.25 -5.80
C ARG A 281 -16.60 9.15 -4.88
N TYR A 282 -15.81 10.03 -5.46
CA TYR A 282 -14.99 10.97 -4.69
C TYR A 282 -15.89 11.95 -3.91
N GLU A 283 -15.70 12.03 -2.59
CA GLU A 283 -16.36 13.02 -1.73
C GLU A 283 -15.36 14.13 -1.40
N SER A 284 -15.26 15.15 -2.26
CA SER A 284 -14.56 16.39 -1.88
C SER A 284 -15.41 17.15 -0.86
N LYS A 285 -14.97 17.18 0.40
CA LYS A 285 -15.45 18.15 1.40
C LYS A 285 -14.48 19.28 1.67
N SER A 286 -13.52 19.56 0.79
CA SER A 286 -12.54 20.61 1.08
C SER A 286 -12.03 21.34 -0.17
N ILE A 287 -12.30 22.64 -0.11
CA ILE A 287 -11.78 23.81 -0.84
C ILE A 287 -12.22 23.94 -2.31
N LYS A 288 -13.21 24.83 -2.51
CA LYS A 288 -13.39 25.54 -3.77
C LYS A 288 -12.20 26.51 -3.89
N PHE A 289 -11.43 26.40 -4.97
CA PHE A 289 -10.49 27.43 -5.38
C PHE A 289 -11.23 28.72 -5.74
#